data_AF-A0A1F7Q4Y7-F1
#
_entry.id   AF-A0A1F7Q4Y7-F1
#
_cell.length_a   1.000
_cell.length_b   1.000
_cell.length_c   1.000
_cell.angle_alpha   90.00
_cell.angle_beta   90.00
_cell.angle_gamma   90.00
#
_symmetry.space_group_name_H-M   'P 1'
#
loop_
_entity.id
_entity.type
_entity.pdbx_description
1 polymer ?
#
loop_
_entity_poly.entity_id
_entity_poly.type
_entity_poly.pdbx_seq_one_letter_code
_entity_poly.pdbx_strand_id
1 'polypeptide(L)'
;AAKYLSGKVFTPDTITVGFNNIRFDDEFIRYLFWRNFTDAYEWHYKDSRSRWDLLDLTRMTRALRPEGVEWPMAPDGRPSNKLELLAAINKLEHVGAHDALSDVRASLGLAQLIRAKQGKLFDYLQKMRDKTNVAVLVGRGKPFIYTSGRYPDEFSKTTVAVMIAKHPGRDAALVYDLRIDPDEFSGLSPAQLAALWQLRGPEAPYFPVKKLAYNRSPAVAPLRVLDSASSKRLKIDMRLFEQNHDKLIRAENFASNILAALEIVEPIPQRGLVVDEQQVDSLLYEKFVAGADKLKMGVVRAAEEQQLSSLKLNFDDDRLRALFPLYKARNFPDILTPKEQSWWRQFRQHRLLGGGKNSQLNQYLEQIDNLSLEKWLSQDQRAQLTELKKYAKLIDPAS
;
A
#
# COMPACT_ATOMS: atom_id res chain seq x y z
N ALA A 1 12.21 -10.37 -14.58
CA ALA A 1 11.62 -10.25 -13.22
C ALA A 1 10.22 -10.89 -13.12
N ALA A 2 9.21 -10.41 -13.87
CA ALA A 2 7.83 -10.88 -13.71
C ALA A 2 7.66 -12.41 -13.81
N LYS A 3 8.26 -13.04 -14.84
CA LYS A 3 8.28 -14.51 -15.03
C LYS A 3 8.93 -15.28 -13.88
N TYR A 4 9.98 -14.72 -13.27
CA TYR A 4 10.66 -15.33 -12.13
C TYR A 4 9.75 -15.31 -10.90
N LEU A 5 9.16 -14.15 -10.58
CA LEU A 5 8.25 -14.02 -9.45
C LEU A 5 7.04 -14.96 -9.58
N SER A 6 6.37 -14.97 -10.73
CA SER A 6 5.19 -15.81 -10.93
C SER A 6 5.49 -17.31 -10.99
N GLY A 7 6.64 -17.71 -11.54
CA GLY A 7 6.99 -19.11 -11.76
C GLY A 7 7.84 -19.76 -10.66
N LYS A 8 8.55 -18.97 -9.84
CA LYS A 8 9.52 -19.49 -8.85
C LYS A 8 9.30 -19.00 -7.43
N VAL A 9 8.63 -17.86 -7.24
CA VAL A 9 8.42 -17.27 -5.90
C VAL A 9 6.99 -17.45 -5.43
N PHE A 10 6.00 -17.10 -6.26
CA PHE A 10 4.58 -17.17 -5.91
C PHE A 10 3.96 -18.51 -6.33
N THR A 11 4.56 -19.60 -5.86
CA THR A 11 4.07 -20.97 -6.06
C THR A 11 2.77 -21.22 -5.26
N PRO A 12 1.99 -22.27 -5.57
CA PRO A 12 0.81 -22.64 -4.78
C PRO A 12 1.11 -22.72 -3.27
N ASP A 13 0.08 -22.45 -2.46
CA ASP A 13 0.14 -22.48 -0.97
C ASP A 13 1.11 -21.48 -0.31
N THR A 14 1.64 -20.52 -1.07
CA THR A 14 2.59 -19.52 -0.56
C THR A 14 1.89 -18.38 0.17
N ILE A 15 2.41 -18.00 1.34
CA ILE A 15 2.07 -16.74 2.02
C ILE A 15 3.18 -15.74 1.76
N THR A 16 2.95 -14.76 0.90
CA THR A 16 3.92 -13.67 0.68
C THR A 16 3.88 -12.69 1.84
N VAL A 17 5.02 -12.41 2.45
CA VAL A 17 5.12 -11.57 3.64
C VAL A 17 6.37 -10.70 3.60
N GLY A 18 6.25 -9.48 4.09
CA GLY A 18 7.37 -8.57 4.33
C GLY A 18 7.03 -7.62 5.49
N PHE A 19 7.72 -6.50 5.54
CA PHE A 19 7.50 -5.45 6.53
C PHE A 19 7.00 -4.18 5.82
N ASN A 20 5.73 -3.84 5.99
CA ASN A 20 5.03 -2.78 5.24
C ASN A 20 4.79 -3.08 3.74
N ASN A 21 4.90 -4.36 3.33
CA ASN A 21 4.81 -4.75 1.92
C ASN A 21 3.44 -4.47 1.29
N ILE A 22 2.34 -4.65 2.04
CA ILE A 22 0.99 -4.49 1.49
C ILE A 22 0.73 -3.06 0.99
N ARG A 23 1.39 -2.07 1.60
CA ARG A 23 1.24 -0.65 1.25
C ARG A 23 2.34 -0.14 0.32
N PHE A 24 3.36 -0.96 0.05
CA PHE A 24 4.54 -0.57 -0.72
C PHE A 24 4.93 -1.65 -1.73
N ASP A 25 5.69 -2.68 -1.35
CA ASP A 25 6.24 -3.70 -2.25
C ASP A 25 5.19 -4.41 -3.10
N ASP A 26 4.03 -4.72 -2.54
CA ASP A 26 2.91 -5.34 -3.25
C ASP A 26 2.42 -4.47 -4.42
N GLU A 27 2.49 -3.14 -4.29
CA GLU A 27 2.13 -2.20 -5.36
C GLU A 27 3.16 -2.26 -6.48
N PHE A 28 4.45 -2.37 -6.17
CA PHE A 28 5.49 -2.59 -7.17
C PHE A 28 5.29 -3.90 -7.92
N ILE A 29 4.95 -4.99 -7.21
CA ILE A 29 4.66 -6.30 -7.82
C ILE A 29 3.45 -6.20 -8.75
N ARG A 30 2.37 -5.57 -8.30
CA ARG A 30 1.14 -5.36 -9.10
C ARG A 30 1.42 -4.58 -10.39
N TYR A 31 2.12 -3.46 -10.27
CA TYR A 31 2.46 -2.62 -11.42
C TYR A 31 3.52 -3.27 -12.33
N LEU A 32 4.44 -4.06 -11.78
CA LEU A 32 5.35 -4.89 -12.57
C LEU A 32 4.56 -5.91 -13.40
N PHE A 33 3.61 -6.62 -12.80
CA PHE A 33 2.77 -7.58 -13.51
C PHE A 33 1.87 -6.91 -14.56
N TRP A 34 1.24 -5.79 -14.22
CA TRP A 34 0.46 -4.96 -15.14
C TRP A 34 1.23 -4.64 -16.42
N ARG A 35 2.43 -4.06 -16.30
CA ARG A 35 3.26 -3.67 -17.44
C ARG A 35 3.83 -4.85 -18.24
N ASN A 36 3.81 -6.06 -17.65
CA ASN A 36 4.36 -7.28 -18.25
C ASN A 36 3.27 -8.30 -18.57
N PHE A 37 2.04 -7.81 -18.82
CA PHE A 37 0.91 -8.63 -19.24
C PHE A 37 0.63 -9.81 -18.31
N THR A 38 1.01 -9.76 -17.03
CA THR A 38 0.73 -10.76 -16.00
C THR A 38 -0.45 -10.28 -15.15
N ASP A 39 -1.33 -11.17 -14.71
CA ASP A 39 -2.41 -10.78 -13.80
C ASP A 39 -1.84 -10.19 -12.52
N ALA A 40 -2.25 -8.95 -12.20
CA ALA A 40 -1.67 -8.17 -11.11
C ALA A 40 -2.04 -8.70 -9.71
N TYR A 41 -3.03 -9.60 -9.60
CA TYR A 41 -3.62 -10.00 -8.33
C TYR A 41 -3.52 -11.50 -8.05
N GLU A 42 -3.55 -12.36 -9.07
CA GLU A 42 -3.59 -13.83 -8.90
C GLU A 42 -2.49 -14.38 -8.00
N TRP A 43 -1.32 -13.73 -7.98
CA TRP A 43 -0.18 -14.15 -7.17
C TRP A 43 -0.43 -14.18 -5.66
N HIS A 44 -1.44 -13.48 -5.14
CA HIS A 44 -1.71 -13.37 -3.71
C HIS A 44 -3.08 -13.91 -3.27
N TYR A 45 -3.80 -14.65 -4.12
CA TYR A 45 -5.09 -15.25 -3.74
C TYR A 45 -5.41 -16.59 -4.41
N LYS A 46 -4.92 -16.83 -5.62
CA LYS A 46 -5.26 -18.03 -6.39
C LYS A 46 -4.43 -19.22 -5.90
N ASP A 47 -4.90 -20.45 -6.06
CA ASP A 47 -4.16 -21.68 -5.68
C ASP A 47 -3.68 -21.64 -4.22
N SER A 48 -4.58 -21.26 -3.31
CA SER A 48 -4.31 -21.15 -1.87
C SER A 48 -3.20 -20.16 -1.47
N ARG A 49 -2.76 -19.30 -2.39
CA ARG A 49 -1.82 -18.22 -2.08
C ARG A 49 -2.49 -17.16 -1.22
N SER A 50 -1.70 -16.52 -0.37
CA SER A 50 -2.17 -15.38 0.42
C SER A 50 -1.03 -14.40 0.67
N ARG A 51 -1.33 -13.31 1.37
CA ARG A 51 -0.33 -12.32 1.75
C ARG A 51 -0.52 -11.85 3.19
N TRP A 52 0.55 -11.39 3.80
CA TRP A 52 0.56 -10.86 5.15
C TRP A 52 1.58 -9.72 5.28
N ASP A 53 1.54 -8.98 6.38
CA ASP A 53 2.41 -7.83 6.63
C ASP A 53 2.78 -7.79 8.12
N LEU A 54 4.08 -7.79 8.40
CA LEU A 54 4.60 -7.83 9.77
C LEU A 54 4.49 -6.50 10.50
N LEU A 55 4.26 -5.38 9.82
CA LEU A 55 4.23 -4.07 10.46
C LEU A 55 3.02 -3.93 11.39
N ASP A 56 1.82 -4.32 10.94
CA ASP A 56 0.62 -4.21 11.77
C ASP A 56 0.57 -5.33 12.83
N LEU A 57 1.20 -6.50 12.59
CA LEU A 57 1.53 -7.49 13.63
C LEU A 57 2.40 -6.88 14.73
N THR A 58 3.49 -6.22 14.34
CA THR A 58 4.45 -5.59 15.26
C THR A 58 3.76 -4.50 16.11
N ARG A 59 2.97 -3.63 15.47
CA ARG A 59 2.21 -2.59 16.16
C ARG A 59 1.23 -3.17 17.17
N MET A 60 0.46 -4.19 16.80
CA MET A 60 -0.52 -4.79 17.71
C MET A 60 0.17 -5.55 18.85
N THR A 61 1.31 -6.19 18.59
CA THR A 61 2.14 -6.82 19.62
C THR A 61 2.58 -5.77 20.65
N ARG A 62 3.16 -4.65 20.22
CA ARG A 62 3.53 -3.54 21.12
C ARG A 62 2.36 -3.01 21.94
N ALA A 63 1.21 -2.86 21.29
CA ALA A 63 0.01 -2.29 21.90
C ALA A 63 -0.58 -3.21 22.98
N LEU A 64 -0.70 -4.50 22.69
CA LEU A 64 -1.46 -5.44 23.51
C LEU A 64 -0.59 -6.34 24.37
N ARG A 65 0.51 -6.86 23.83
CA ARG A 65 1.36 -7.89 24.44
C ARG A 65 2.85 -7.60 24.19
N PRO A 66 3.39 -6.49 24.75
CA PRO A 66 4.77 -6.08 24.47
C PRO A 66 5.83 -6.98 25.12
N GLU A 67 5.45 -7.83 26.07
CA GLU A 67 6.37 -8.58 26.91
C GLU A 67 7.26 -9.52 26.08
N GLY A 68 8.57 -9.49 26.35
CA GLY A 68 9.56 -10.33 25.69
C GLY A 68 10.16 -9.78 24.40
N VAL A 69 9.72 -8.60 23.94
CA VAL A 69 10.30 -7.86 22.82
C VAL A 69 10.80 -6.51 23.33
N GLU A 70 12.01 -6.12 22.96
CA GLU A 70 12.56 -4.81 23.26
C GLU A 70 12.04 -3.78 22.24
N TRP A 71 11.51 -2.66 22.71
CA TRP A 71 10.82 -1.69 21.87
C TRP A 71 11.63 -0.40 21.73
N PRO A 72 12.07 -0.03 20.52
CA PRO A 72 12.91 1.14 20.34
C PRO A 72 12.11 2.44 20.46
N MET A 73 12.87 3.48 20.79
CA MET A 73 12.47 4.87 20.74
C MET A 73 13.24 5.56 19.61
N ALA A 74 12.60 6.47 18.89
CA ALA A 74 13.26 7.33 17.92
C ALA A 74 14.11 8.40 18.64
N PRO A 75 15.04 9.08 17.93
CA PRO A 75 15.89 10.12 18.52
C PRO A 75 15.13 11.27 19.19
N ASP A 76 13.90 11.52 18.76
CA ASP A 76 12.98 12.51 19.34
C ASP A 76 12.20 11.98 20.57
N GLY A 77 12.54 10.80 21.07
CA GLY A 77 11.91 10.17 22.21
C GLY A 77 10.55 9.52 21.91
N ARG A 78 10.12 9.41 20.65
CA ARG A 78 8.84 8.78 20.32
C ARG A 78 8.96 7.26 20.11
N PRO A 79 7.94 6.47 20.47
CA PRO A 79 7.81 5.07 20.09
C PRO A 79 8.07 4.83 18.59
N SER A 80 9.03 3.96 18.25
CA SER A 80 9.32 3.61 16.85
C SER A 80 9.03 2.14 16.56
N ASN A 81 8.45 1.87 15.39
CA ASN A 81 8.31 0.52 14.83
C ASN A 81 9.13 0.38 13.54
N LYS A 82 10.21 1.16 13.36
CA LYS A 82 11.12 1.00 12.23
C LYS A 82 11.86 -0.33 12.36
N LEU A 83 11.92 -1.11 11.27
CA LEU A 83 12.53 -2.43 11.26
C LEU A 83 14.00 -2.39 11.69
N GLU A 84 14.77 -1.44 11.17
CA GLU A 84 16.19 -1.24 11.51
C GLU A 84 16.41 -1.08 13.03
N LEU A 85 15.60 -0.23 13.68
CA LEU A 85 15.72 -0.01 15.13
C LEU A 85 15.27 -1.24 15.94
N LEU A 86 14.22 -1.93 15.48
CA LEU A 86 13.74 -3.16 16.11
C LEU A 86 14.78 -4.28 16.00
N ALA A 87 15.40 -4.43 14.84
CA ALA A 87 16.46 -5.41 14.60
C ALA A 87 17.67 -5.13 15.47
N ALA A 88 18.13 -3.88 15.51
CA ALA A 88 19.27 -3.47 16.32
C ALA A 88 19.05 -3.73 17.83
N ILE A 89 17.93 -3.26 18.40
CA ILE A 89 17.69 -3.38 19.84
C ILE A 89 17.43 -4.82 20.30
N ASN A 90 16.82 -5.64 19.44
CA ASN A 90 16.58 -7.06 19.74
C ASN A 90 17.72 -7.99 19.28
N LYS A 91 18.83 -7.43 18.78
CA LYS A 91 19.99 -8.18 18.27
C LYS A 91 19.60 -9.23 17.21
N LEU A 92 18.66 -8.86 16.34
CA LEU A 92 18.28 -9.67 15.18
C LEU A 92 19.41 -9.52 14.14
N GLU A 93 19.85 -10.62 13.51
CA GLU A 93 21.00 -10.64 12.59
C GLU A 93 21.02 -9.42 11.64
N HIS A 94 22.13 -8.67 11.69
CA HIS A 94 22.43 -7.55 10.81
C HIS A 94 23.67 -7.91 9.98
N VAL A 95 23.46 -8.31 8.73
CA VAL A 95 24.56 -8.44 7.76
C VAL A 95 24.53 -7.18 6.90
N GLY A 96 25.36 -6.19 7.24
CA GLY A 96 25.54 -4.97 6.44
C GLY A 96 24.39 -3.97 6.48
N ALA A 97 24.70 -2.68 6.27
CA ALA A 97 23.72 -1.61 6.23
C ALA A 97 22.89 -1.65 4.92
N HIS A 98 21.57 -1.48 5.05
CA HIS A 98 20.58 -1.16 4.00
C HIS A 98 20.65 -1.95 2.67
N ASP A 99 20.79 -3.28 2.71
CA ASP A 99 20.51 -4.12 1.55
C ASP A 99 19.18 -4.88 1.69
N ALA A 100 18.57 -5.22 0.56
CA ALA A 100 17.26 -5.89 0.53
C ALA A 100 17.27 -7.26 1.25
N LEU A 101 18.43 -7.92 1.32
CA LEU A 101 18.56 -9.22 1.98
C LEU A 101 18.59 -9.08 3.51
N SER A 102 19.26 -8.04 4.02
CA SER A 102 19.29 -7.69 5.43
C SER A 102 17.88 -7.37 5.93
N ASP A 103 17.07 -6.61 5.18
CA ASP A 103 15.68 -6.32 5.55
C ASP A 103 14.81 -7.59 5.58
N VAL A 104 15.05 -8.54 4.65
CA VAL A 104 14.39 -9.85 4.67
C VAL A 104 14.78 -10.65 5.92
N ARG A 105 16.08 -10.71 6.25
CA ARG A 105 16.58 -11.42 7.45
C ARG A 105 16.06 -10.78 8.74
N ALA A 106 16.08 -9.45 8.84
CA ALA A 106 15.54 -8.71 9.97
C ALA A 106 14.03 -8.96 10.13
N SER A 107 13.28 -8.94 9.03
CA SER A 107 11.84 -9.26 9.02
C SER A 107 11.58 -10.68 9.52
N LEU A 108 12.36 -11.67 9.06
CA LEU A 108 12.26 -13.05 9.50
C LEU A 108 12.59 -13.19 10.99
N GLY A 109 13.70 -12.60 11.44
CA GLY A 109 14.10 -12.61 12.85
C GLY A 109 13.04 -11.98 13.75
N LEU A 110 12.41 -10.89 13.31
CA LEU A 110 11.33 -10.23 14.06
C LEU A 110 10.09 -11.11 14.14
N ALA A 111 9.70 -11.75 13.03
CA ALA A 111 8.59 -12.70 13.02
C ALA A 111 8.84 -13.89 13.96
N GLN A 112 10.05 -14.45 13.96
CA GLN A 112 10.46 -15.53 14.85
C GLN A 112 10.42 -15.09 16.32
N LEU A 113 10.94 -13.90 16.63
CA LEU A 113 10.92 -13.34 17.98
C LEU A 113 9.48 -13.16 18.49
N ILE A 114 8.61 -12.51 17.70
CA ILE A 114 7.21 -12.30 18.08
C ILE A 114 6.49 -13.64 18.25
N ARG A 115 6.71 -14.61 17.36
CA ARG A 115 6.11 -15.95 17.49
C ARG A 115 6.58 -16.67 18.75
N ALA A 116 7.87 -16.57 19.10
CA ALA A 116 8.42 -17.21 20.29
C ALA A 116 7.90 -16.61 21.59
N LYS A 117 7.71 -15.28 21.64
CA LYS A 117 7.29 -14.57 22.86
C LYS A 117 5.78 -14.45 22.98
N GLN A 118 5.08 -14.32 21.86
CA GLN A 118 3.65 -14.00 21.77
C GLN A 118 2.93 -14.89 20.75
N GLY A 119 3.18 -16.21 20.80
CA GLY A 119 2.68 -17.19 19.82
C GLY A 119 1.16 -17.17 19.59
N LYS A 120 0.36 -17.03 20.66
CA LYS A 120 -1.11 -16.94 20.52
C LYS A 120 -1.56 -15.72 19.71
N LEU A 121 -0.91 -14.56 19.90
CA LEU A 121 -1.21 -13.34 19.16
C LEU A 121 -0.74 -13.47 17.70
N PHE A 122 0.45 -14.06 17.49
CA PHE A 122 0.98 -14.34 16.16
C PHE A 122 0.03 -15.23 15.35
N ASP A 123 -0.36 -16.39 15.90
CA ASP A 123 -1.23 -17.36 15.24
C ASP A 123 -2.62 -16.76 14.97
N TYR A 124 -3.13 -15.94 15.91
CA TYR A 124 -4.38 -15.23 15.72
C TYR A 124 -4.32 -14.25 14.55
N LEU A 125 -3.32 -13.36 14.52
CA LEU A 125 -3.18 -12.36 13.46
C LEU A 125 -2.82 -12.97 12.11
N GLN A 126 -2.10 -14.10 12.09
CA GLN A 126 -1.87 -14.85 10.87
C GLN A 126 -3.21 -15.34 10.30
N LYS A 127 -4.15 -15.84 11.12
CA LYS A 127 -5.50 -16.21 10.67
C LYS A 127 -6.33 -15.01 10.21
N MET A 128 -6.16 -13.85 10.85
CA MET A 128 -6.83 -12.61 10.48
C MET A 128 -6.30 -11.98 9.18
N ARG A 129 -5.28 -12.56 8.53
CA ARG A 129 -4.89 -12.17 7.16
C ARG A 129 -5.98 -12.46 6.13
N ASP A 130 -6.84 -13.46 6.40
CA ASP A 130 -7.98 -13.80 5.57
C ASP A 130 -9.08 -12.73 5.73
N LYS A 131 -9.42 -12.09 4.62
CA LYS A 131 -10.45 -11.04 4.55
C LYS A 131 -11.80 -11.51 5.09
N THR A 132 -12.10 -12.80 4.99
CA THR A 132 -13.37 -13.40 5.45
C THR A 132 -13.44 -13.37 6.97
N ASN A 133 -12.36 -13.73 7.66
CA ASN A 133 -12.29 -13.67 9.12
C ASN A 133 -12.39 -12.23 9.62
N VAL A 134 -11.75 -11.28 8.93
CA VAL A 134 -11.86 -9.85 9.23
C VAL A 134 -13.31 -9.39 9.05
N ALA A 135 -13.94 -9.69 7.92
CA ALA A 135 -15.32 -9.29 7.63
C ALA A 135 -16.30 -9.86 8.66
N VAL A 136 -16.10 -11.11 9.10
CA VAL A 136 -16.91 -11.73 10.17
C VAL A 136 -16.73 -11.02 11.51
N LEU A 137 -15.51 -10.63 11.89
CA LEU A 137 -15.28 -9.92 13.15
C LEU A 137 -15.89 -8.51 13.11
N VAL A 138 -15.56 -7.73 12.07
CA VAL A 138 -15.97 -6.32 11.92
C VAL A 138 -17.47 -6.21 11.67
N GLY A 139 -18.03 -7.11 10.85
CA GLY A 139 -19.44 -7.13 10.46
C GLY A 139 -20.42 -7.51 11.56
N ARG A 140 -19.96 -7.90 12.75
CA ARG A 140 -20.83 -8.16 13.91
C ARG A 140 -21.48 -6.92 14.49
N GLY A 141 -21.05 -5.73 14.08
CA GLY A 141 -21.55 -4.45 14.62
C GLY A 141 -21.21 -4.23 16.10
N LYS A 142 -20.25 -4.99 16.65
CA LYS A 142 -19.77 -4.84 18.03
C LYS A 142 -18.43 -4.14 18.05
N PRO A 143 -18.11 -3.37 19.12
CA PRO A 143 -16.78 -2.79 19.28
C PRO A 143 -15.65 -3.84 19.25
N PHE A 144 -14.54 -3.50 18.60
CA PHE A 144 -13.38 -4.36 18.43
C PHE A 144 -12.08 -3.54 18.48
N ILE A 145 -10.95 -4.20 18.77
CA ILE A 145 -9.63 -3.57 18.74
C ILE A 145 -9.17 -3.43 17.30
N TYR A 146 -8.70 -2.24 16.93
CA TYR A 146 -8.11 -1.98 15.63
C TYR A 146 -6.78 -1.26 15.76
N THR A 147 -5.73 -1.85 15.20
CA THR A 147 -4.40 -1.25 15.09
C THR A 147 -4.12 -0.82 13.66
N SER A 148 -3.68 0.43 13.47
CA SER A 148 -3.30 0.95 12.17
C SER A 148 -2.39 2.17 12.32
N GLY A 149 -1.40 2.32 11.42
CA GLY A 149 -0.49 3.47 11.42
C GLY A 149 -1.15 4.85 11.26
N ARG A 150 -2.45 4.94 10.94
CA ARG A 150 -3.22 6.20 10.92
C ARG A 150 -3.67 6.68 12.28
N TYR A 151 -3.65 5.84 13.31
CA TYR A 151 -4.01 6.26 14.66
C TYR A 151 -2.84 7.02 15.32
N PRO A 152 -3.10 7.85 16.35
CA PRO A 152 -2.03 8.58 17.03
C PRO A 152 -1.00 7.66 17.73
N ASP A 153 0.25 8.12 17.83
CA ASP A 153 1.34 7.37 18.49
C ASP A 153 1.12 7.22 20.00
N GLU A 154 0.50 8.22 20.63
CA GLU A 154 0.22 8.20 22.07
C GLU A 154 -0.67 7.03 22.52
N PHE A 155 -1.43 6.44 21.59
CA PHE A 155 -2.27 5.28 21.81
C PHE A 155 -1.69 4.02 21.15
N SER A 156 -0.37 3.98 20.93
CA SER A 156 0.32 2.85 20.27
C SER A 156 -0.34 2.43 18.95
N LYS A 157 -0.78 3.41 18.14
CA LYS A 157 -1.46 3.17 16.86
C LYS A 157 -2.72 2.30 16.96
N THR A 158 -3.38 2.24 18.12
CA THR A 158 -4.48 1.31 18.40
C THR A 158 -5.68 2.02 19.03
N THR A 159 -6.88 1.53 18.75
CA THR A 159 -8.13 2.01 19.37
C THR A 159 -9.17 0.90 19.50
N VAL A 160 -10.26 1.18 20.20
CA VAL A 160 -11.52 0.44 20.06
C VAL A 160 -12.36 1.13 18.99
N ALA A 161 -12.65 0.39 17.92
CA ALA A 161 -13.46 0.86 16.82
C ALA A 161 -14.76 0.08 16.72
N VAL A 162 -15.76 0.67 16.08
CA VAL A 162 -17.01 -0.01 15.70
C VAL A 162 -17.31 0.23 14.23
N MET A 163 -17.92 -0.75 13.57
CA MET A 163 -18.36 -0.58 12.19
C MET A 163 -19.61 0.32 12.15
N ILE A 164 -19.58 1.35 11.31
CA ILE A 164 -20.72 2.25 11.08
C ILE A 164 -21.44 1.98 9.76
N ALA A 165 -20.71 1.54 8.72
CA ALA A 165 -21.30 1.22 7.42
C ALA A 165 -20.39 0.27 6.61
N LYS A 166 -20.99 -0.45 5.65
CA LYS A 166 -20.23 -1.13 4.59
C LYS A 166 -19.80 -0.11 3.56
N HIS A 167 -18.60 -0.28 2.99
CA HIS A 167 -18.20 0.52 1.85
C HIS A 167 -19.00 0.09 0.60
N PRO A 168 -19.60 1.00 -0.17
CA PRO A 168 -20.55 0.64 -1.23
C PRO A 168 -19.92 -0.10 -2.42
N GLY A 169 -18.68 0.25 -2.79
CA GLY A 169 -18.00 -0.35 -3.96
C GLY A 169 -16.74 -1.20 -3.68
N ARG A 170 -16.44 -1.53 -2.42
CA ARG A 170 -15.18 -2.23 -2.06
C ARG A 170 -15.39 -3.22 -0.91
N ASP A 171 -14.55 -4.25 -0.86
CA ASP A 171 -14.43 -5.17 0.30
C ASP A 171 -13.82 -4.45 1.52
N ALA A 172 -14.59 -3.54 2.11
CA ALA A 172 -14.17 -2.68 3.21
C ALA A 172 -15.36 -2.27 4.10
N ALA A 173 -15.04 -1.83 5.32
CA ALA A 173 -15.95 -1.14 6.23
C ALA A 173 -15.52 0.31 6.43
N LEU A 174 -16.50 1.16 6.74
CA LEU A 174 -16.29 2.41 7.45
C LEU A 174 -16.39 2.10 8.94
N VAL A 175 -15.35 2.47 9.69
CA VAL A 175 -15.26 2.22 11.13
C VAL A 175 -15.02 3.53 11.85
N TYR A 176 -15.63 3.67 13.02
CA TYR A 176 -15.54 4.85 13.88
C TYR A 176 -14.65 4.56 15.08
N ASP A 177 -13.82 5.53 15.44
CA ASP A 177 -12.94 5.52 16.61
C ASP A 177 -13.69 5.99 17.88
N LEU A 178 -14.02 5.08 18.78
CA LEU A 178 -14.89 5.36 19.94
C LEU A 178 -14.26 6.27 21.02
N ARG A 179 -13.01 6.71 20.83
CA ARG A 179 -12.41 7.75 21.68
C ARG A 179 -13.05 9.11 21.51
N ILE A 180 -13.62 9.38 20.34
CA ILE A 180 -14.12 10.70 19.96
C ILE A 180 -15.63 10.74 20.17
N ASP A 181 -16.14 11.86 20.68
CA ASP A 181 -17.57 12.07 20.89
C ASP A 181 -18.27 12.22 19.53
N PRO A 182 -19.24 11.35 19.18
CA PRO A 182 -19.98 11.46 17.93
C PRO A 182 -20.77 12.76 17.78
N ASP A 183 -21.19 13.37 18.90
CA ASP A 183 -22.02 14.58 18.87
C ASP A 183 -21.30 15.77 18.21
N GLU A 184 -19.96 15.79 18.24
CA GLU A 184 -19.13 16.78 17.53
C GLU A 184 -19.33 16.74 16.01
N PHE A 185 -19.78 15.60 15.46
CA PHE A 185 -19.91 15.35 14.02
C PHE A 185 -21.35 15.11 13.58
N SER A 186 -22.24 14.70 14.49
CA SER A 186 -23.64 14.33 14.19
C SER A 186 -24.45 15.48 13.57
N GLY A 187 -24.12 16.74 13.88
CA GLY A 187 -24.78 17.92 13.32
C GLY A 187 -24.22 18.41 11.97
N LEU A 188 -23.15 17.80 11.47
CA LEU A 188 -22.48 18.26 10.25
C LEU A 188 -23.13 17.69 8.98
N SER A 189 -23.17 18.51 7.94
CA SER A 189 -23.58 18.07 6.60
C SER A 189 -22.53 17.14 5.95
N PRO A 190 -22.91 16.30 4.97
CA PRO A 190 -21.98 15.47 4.22
C PRO A 190 -20.79 16.24 3.62
N ALA A 191 -21.01 17.47 3.12
CA ALA A 191 -19.96 18.31 2.56
C ALA A 191 -18.96 18.79 3.63
N GLN A 192 -19.43 19.16 4.82
CA GLN A 192 -18.56 19.53 5.95
C GLN A 192 -17.75 18.33 6.45
N LEU A 193 -18.40 17.16 6.57
CA LEU A 193 -17.73 15.91 6.91
C LEU A 193 -16.66 15.53 5.87
N ALA A 194 -16.97 15.67 4.59
CA ALA A 194 -16.02 15.39 3.51
C ALA A 194 -14.81 16.34 3.54
N ALA A 195 -15.03 17.64 3.77
CA ALA A 195 -13.97 18.62 3.90
C ALA A 195 -13.02 18.25 5.05
N LEU A 196 -13.55 17.95 6.24
CA LEU A 196 -12.75 17.49 7.39
C LEU A 196 -12.00 16.19 7.07
N TRP A 197 -12.67 15.23 6.44
CA TRP A 197 -12.06 13.95 6.07
C TRP A 197 -10.93 14.09 5.03
N GLN A 198 -10.92 15.16 4.24
CA GLN A 198 -9.85 15.44 3.27
C GLN A 198 -8.65 16.16 3.87
N LEU A 199 -8.79 16.85 5.00
CA LEU A 199 -7.67 17.57 5.63
C LEU A 199 -6.49 16.65 5.93
N ARG A 200 -5.28 17.10 5.62
CA ARG A 200 -4.01 16.40 5.84
C ARG A 200 -3.00 17.34 6.46
N GLY A 201 -2.05 16.78 7.18
CA GLY A 201 -0.95 17.52 7.80
C GLY A 201 -0.95 17.40 9.32
N PRO A 202 0.12 17.89 9.98
CA PRO A 202 0.26 17.81 11.43
C PRO A 202 -0.81 18.62 12.18
N GLU A 203 -1.28 19.73 11.60
CA GLU A 203 -2.28 20.63 12.19
C GLU A 203 -3.73 20.28 11.80
N ALA A 204 -3.94 19.24 10.97
CA ALA A 204 -5.27 18.87 10.53
C ALA A 204 -6.06 18.26 11.71
N PRO A 205 -7.33 18.68 11.93
CA PRO A 205 -8.16 18.08 12.97
C PRO A 205 -8.36 16.58 12.72
N TYR A 206 -8.42 15.82 13.80
CA TYR A 206 -8.57 14.37 13.72
C TYR A 206 -10.00 14.01 13.29
N PHE A 207 -10.13 13.32 12.17
CA PHE A 207 -11.43 12.80 11.71
C PHE A 207 -11.62 11.34 12.19
N PRO A 208 -12.66 11.02 12.98
CA PRO A 208 -12.79 9.75 13.69
C PRO A 208 -13.25 8.57 12.82
N VAL A 209 -13.56 8.81 11.54
CA VAL A 209 -13.96 7.75 10.62
C VAL A 209 -12.80 7.32 9.74
N LYS A 210 -12.64 6.00 9.64
CA LYS A 210 -11.58 5.36 8.87
C LYS A 210 -12.13 4.26 7.98
N LYS A 211 -11.56 4.13 6.77
CA LYS A 211 -11.74 2.96 5.92
C LYS A 211 -10.89 1.79 6.41
N LEU A 212 -11.52 0.65 6.65
CA LEU A 212 -10.90 -0.63 6.98
C LEU A 212 -11.08 -1.57 5.79
N ALA A 213 -10.03 -1.74 4.98
CA ALA A 213 -10.04 -2.65 3.85
C ALA A 213 -9.73 -4.08 4.32
N TYR A 214 -10.65 -5.02 4.08
CA TYR A 214 -10.51 -6.39 4.56
C TYR A 214 -9.36 -7.14 3.90
N ASN A 215 -9.09 -6.83 2.63
CA ASN A 215 -8.05 -7.47 1.82
C ASN A 215 -6.63 -6.92 2.04
N ARG A 216 -6.42 -6.06 3.06
CA ARG A 216 -5.11 -5.47 3.39
C ARG A 216 -4.54 -5.96 4.72
N SER A 217 -4.91 -7.17 5.15
CA SER A 217 -4.52 -7.79 6.44
C SER A 217 -4.58 -6.81 7.64
N PRO A 218 -5.73 -6.13 7.87
CA PRO A 218 -5.83 -5.22 9.00
C PRO A 218 -5.68 -5.99 10.32
N ALA A 219 -4.85 -5.46 11.23
CA ALA A 219 -4.71 -6.03 12.57
C ALA A 219 -5.93 -5.64 13.41
N VAL A 220 -6.87 -6.58 13.54
CA VAL A 220 -8.08 -6.43 14.35
C VAL A 220 -8.23 -7.59 15.33
N ALA A 221 -8.81 -7.33 16.50
CA ALA A 221 -9.05 -8.35 17.52
C ALA A 221 -10.37 -8.09 18.28
N PRO A 222 -11.02 -9.12 18.86
CA PRO A 222 -12.21 -8.91 19.67
C PRO A 222 -11.88 -8.13 20.94
N LEU A 223 -12.81 -7.32 21.45
CA LEU A 223 -12.58 -6.46 22.61
C LEU A 223 -12.05 -7.20 23.86
N ARG A 224 -12.48 -8.45 24.07
CA ARG A 224 -12.07 -9.31 25.20
C ARG A 224 -10.58 -9.61 25.30
N VAL A 225 -9.76 -9.25 24.29
CA VAL A 225 -8.31 -9.41 24.37
C VAL A 225 -7.65 -8.32 25.23
N LEU A 226 -8.37 -7.23 25.53
CA LEU A 226 -7.89 -6.22 26.46
C LEU A 226 -7.78 -6.79 27.88
N ASP A 227 -6.70 -6.41 28.53
CA ASP A 227 -6.44 -6.61 29.95
C ASP A 227 -6.15 -5.25 30.60
N SER A 228 -6.01 -5.22 31.92
CA SER A 228 -5.76 -3.96 32.65
C SER A 228 -4.50 -3.23 32.17
N ALA A 229 -3.42 -3.98 31.86
CA ALA A 229 -2.16 -3.40 31.43
C ALA A 229 -2.26 -2.74 30.04
N SER A 230 -2.90 -3.43 29.08
CA SER A 230 -3.16 -2.89 27.75
C SER A 230 -4.17 -1.75 27.76
N SER A 231 -5.24 -1.83 28.55
CA SER A 231 -6.18 -0.71 28.70
C SER A 231 -5.50 0.55 29.24
N LYS A 232 -4.63 0.43 30.25
CA LYS A 232 -3.85 1.56 30.78
C LYS A 232 -2.88 2.13 29.72
N ARG A 233 -2.14 1.25 29.02
CA ARG A 233 -1.19 1.65 27.97
C ARG A 233 -1.86 2.37 26.81
N LEU A 234 -3.06 1.93 26.44
CA LEU A 234 -3.85 2.48 25.34
C LEU A 234 -4.75 3.65 25.78
N LYS A 235 -4.71 4.03 27.06
CA LYS A 235 -5.57 5.07 27.66
C LYS A 235 -7.06 4.82 27.37
N ILE A 236 -7.49 3.55 27.47
CA ILE A 236 -8.89 3.16 27.21
C ILE A 236 -9.74 3.48 28.44
N ASP A 237 -10.73 4.35 28.25
CA ASP A 237 -11.84 4.54 29.15
C ASP A 237 -13.05 3.78 28.61
N MET A 238 -13.35 2.63 29.21
CA MET A 238 -14.46 1.77 28.79
C MET A 238 -15.81 2.46 28.92
N ARG A 239 -16.00 3.32 29.93
CA ARG A 239 -17.26 4.04 30.13
C ARG A 239 -17.47 5.06 29.01
N LEU A 240 -16.42 5.81 28.67
CA LEU A 240 -16.46 6.73 27.53
C LEU A 240 -16.80 6.00 26.23
N PHE A 241 -16.18 4.85 25.98
CA PHE A 241 -16.37 4.12 24.72
C PHE A 241 -17.79 3.55 24.61
N GLU A 242 -18.35 3.04 25.72
CA GLU A 242 -19.74 2.60 25.80
C GLU A 242 -20.71 3.76 25.57
N GLN A 243 -20.47 4.92 26.20
CA GLN A 243 -21.27 6.12 25.99
C GLN A 243 -21.25 6.60 24.54
N ASN A 244 -20.07 6.68 23.92
CA ASN A 244 -19.94 7.09 22.52
C ASN A 244 -20.55 6.06 21.56
N HIS A 245 -20.47 4.77 21.88
CA HIS A 245 -21.13 3.73 21.11
C HIS A 245 -22.66 3.86 21.17
N ASP A 246 -23.23 4.12 22.34
CA ASP A 246 -24.66 4.36 22.51
C ASP A 246 -25.13 5.61 21.74
N LYS A 247 -24.33 6.69 21.76
CA LYS A 247 -24.60 7.90 20.98
C LYS A 247 -24.63 7.60 19.47
N LEU A 248 -23.66 6.85 18.95
CA LEU A 248 -23.63 6.44 17.54
C LEU A 248 -24.87 5.62 17.15
N ILE A 249 -25.30 4.69 18.00
CA ILE A 249 -26.48 3.87 17.74
C ILE A 249 -27.75 4.74 17.65
N ARG A 250 -27.85 5.78 18.47
CA ARG A 250 -28.99 6.72 18.47
C ARG A 250 -28.95 7.74 17.33
N ALA A 251 -27.79 7.94 16.70
CA ALA A 251 -27.61 8.92 15.63
C ALA A 251 -28.10 8.38 14.27
N GLU A 252 -29.41 8.39 14.05
CA GLU A 252 -30.10 7.76 12.91
C GLU A 252 -29.50 8.09 11.53
N ASN A 253 -29.05 9.33 11.32
CA ASN A 253 -28.52 9.80 10.03
C ASN A 253 -26.98 9.81 9.94
N PHE A 254 -26.27 9.37 10.98
CA PHE A 254 -24.81 9.49 11.00
C PHE A 254 -24.15 8.63 9.92
N ALA A 255 -24.57 7.37 9.79
CA ALA A 255 -24.01 6.45 8.81
C ALA A 255 -24.30 6.88 7.36
N SER A 256 -25.51 7.36 7.07
CA SER A 256 -25.88 7.86 5.74
C SER A 256 -25.13 9.14 5.38
N ASN A 257 -24.97 10.08 6.33
CA ASN A 257 -24.18 11.29 6.13
C ASN A 257 -22.70 10.98 5.84
N ILE A 258 -22.12 10.00 6.54
CA ILE A 258 -20.75 9.54 6.30
C ILE A 258 -20.60 8.87 4.93
N LEU A 259 -21.60 8.10 4.48
CA LEU A 259 -21.60 7.51 3.13
C LEU A 259 -21.70 8.59 2.04
N ALA A 260 -22.56 9.59 2.20
CA ALA A 260 -22.64 10.73 1.29
C ALA A 260 -21.33 11.55 1.31
N ALA A 261 -20.69 11.72 2.47
CA ALA A 261 -19.38 12.34 2.56
C ALA A 261 -18.31 11.52 1.83
N LEU A 262 -18.35 10.19 1.92
CA LEU A 262 -17.42 9.30 1.20
C LEU A 262 -17.53 9.49 -0.32
N GLU A 263 -18.73 9.66 -0.87
CA GLU A 263 -18.93 9.90 -2.31
C GLU A 263 -18.28 11.21 -2.78
N ILE A 264 -18.25 12.23 -1.92
CA ILE A 264 -17.54 13.50 -2.18
C ILE A 264 -16.02 13.31 -2.06
N VAL A 265 -15.56 12.51 -1.07
CA VAL A 265 -14.14 12.25 -0.84
C VAL A 265 -13.52 11.37 -1.93
N GLU A 266 -14.28 10.40 -2.42
CA GLU A 266 -13.91 9.47 -3.48
C GLU A 266 -14.95 9.53 -4.60
N PRO A 267 -14.96 10.61 -5.39
CA PRO A 267 -15.86 10.68 -6.53
C PRO A 267 -15.56 9.50 -7.46
N ILE A 268 -16.62 8.89 -7.98
CA ILE A 268 -16.49 7.85 -9.00
C ILE A 268 -15.77 8.50 -10.19
N PRO A 269 -14.56 8.03 -10.57
CA PRO A 269 -13.83 8.63 -11.67
C PRO A 269 -14.69 8.59 -12.93
N GLN A 270 -14.89 9.75 -13.57
CA GLN A 270 -15.38 9.76 -14.94
C GLN A 270 -14.29 9.09 -15.77
N ARG A 271 -14.60 7.92 -16.34
CA ARG A 271 -13.67 7.21 -17.21
C ARG A 271 -13.22 8.17 -18.29
N GLY A 272 -11.92 8.47 -18.34
CA GLY A 272 -11.35 9.21 -19.46
C GLY A 272 -11.76 8.50 -20.75
N LEU A 273 -12.40 9.24 -21.67
CA LEU A 273 -12.87 8.68 -22.95
C LEU A 273 -11.69 8.19 -23.81
N VAL A 274 -10.47 8.65 -23.52
CA VAL A 274 -9.25 8.34 -24.25
C VAL A 274 -8.17 7.86 -23.29
N VAL A 275 -7.63 6.68 -23.55
CA VAL A 275 -6.44 6.18 -22.86
C VAL A 275 -5.21 6.87 -23.43
N ASP A 276 -4.49 7.59 -22.58
CA ASP A 276 -3.20 8.19 -22.92
C ASP A 276 -2.06 7.15 -22.72
N GLU A 277 -1.32 6.86 -23.79
CA GLU A 277 -0.15 5.98 -23.74
C GLU A 277 0.94 6.52 -22.80
N GLN A 278 1.02 7.83 -22.58
CA GLN A 278 1.94 8.43 -21.60
C GLN A 278 1.53 8.12 -20.16
N GLN A 279 0.29 7.72 -19.90
CA GLN A 279 -0.19 7.48 -18.54
C GLN A 279 -0.63 6.04 -18.30
N VAL A 280 -0.68 5.20 -19.34
CA VAL A 280 -1.22 3.83 -19.24
C VAL A 280 -0.57 2.95 -18.16
N ASP A 281 0.70 3.20 -17.83
CA ASP A 281 1.40 2.52 -16.74
C ASP A 281 0.73 2.71 -15.37
N SER A 282 0.05 3.84 -15.13
CA SER A 282 -0.62 4.14 -13.85
C SER A 282 -2.06 3.64 -13.78
N LEU A 283 -2.66 3.28 -14.92
CA LEU A 283 -4.09 2.98 -15.07
C LEU A 283 -4.50 1.57 -14.60
N LEU A 284 -3.67 0.87 -13.83
CA LEU A 284 -3.97 -0.47 -13.29
C LEU A 284 -5.32 -0.49 -12.53
N TYR A 285 -5.57 0.53 -11.71
CA TYR A 285 -6.73 0.55 -10.80
C TYR A 285 -8.02 1.09 -11.42
N GLU A 286 -8.02 1.49 -12.69
CA GLU A 286 -9.22 2.00 -13.38
C GLU A 286 -10.33 0.93 -13.48
N LYS A 287 -9.96 -0.30 -13.86
CA LYS A 287 -10.85 -1.46 -13.89
C LYS A 287 -10.06 -2.77 -13.92
N PHE A 288 -10.69 -3.86 -13.47
CA PHE A 288 -10.13 -5.20 -13.65
C PHE A 288 -10.13 -5.61 -15.13
N VAL A 289 -9.09 -6.33 -15.55
CA VAL A 289 -9.08 -7.02 -16.85
C VAL A 289 -9.85 -8.32 -16.72
N ALA A 290 -10.80 -8.58 -17.61
CA ALA A 290 -11.66 -9.76 -17.58
C ALA A 290 -11.82 -10.39 -18.97
N GLY A 291 -12.40 -11.59 -19.00
CA GLY A 291 -12.82 -12.25 -20.25
C GLY A 291 -11.66 -12.57 -21.21
N ALA A 292 -11.92 -12.36 -22.51
CA ALA A 292 -11.00 -12.71 -23.59
C ALA A 292 -9.64 -12.03 -23.47
N ASP A 293 -9.57 -10.81 -22.96
CA ASP A 293 -8.31 -10.08 -22.81
C ASP A 293 -7.34 -10.74 -21.83
N LYS A 294 -7.84 -11.41 -20.80
CA LYS A 294 -7.00 -12.17 -19.86
C LYS A 294 -6.32 -13.36 -20.55
N LEU A 295 -7.00 -13.99 -21.52
CA LEU A 295 -6.41 -15.03 -22.36
C LEU A 295 -5.38 -14.43 -23.34
N LYS A 296 -5.69 -13.31 -23.98
CA LYS A 296 -4.76 -12.58 -24.87
C LYS A 296 -3.49 -12.15 -24.14
N MET A 297 -3.58 -11.71 -22.88
CA MET A 297 -2.43 -11.46 -22.00
C MET A 297 -1.56 -12.72 -21.84
N GLY A 298 -2.18 -13.89 -21.69
CA GLY A 298 -1.49 -15.17 -21.67
C GLY A 298 -0.71 -15.45 -22.96
N VAL A 299 -1.31 -15.17 -24.12
CA VAL A 299 -0.65 -15.30 -25.44
C VAL A 299 0.58 -14.39 -25.52
N VAL A 300 0.47 -13.12 -25.10
CA VAL A 300 1.63 -12.20 -25.07
C VAL A 300 2.79 -12.77 -24.25
N ARG A 301 2.51 -13.34 -23.07
CA ARG A 301 3.54 -13.90 -22.19
C ARG A 301 4.16 -15.19 -22.72
N ALA A 302 3.43 -15.94 -23.54
CA ALA A 302 3.86 -17.22 -24.10
C ALA A 302 4.61 -17.04 -25.43
N ALA A 303 4.41 -15.93 -26.13
CA ALA A 303 5.07 -15.65 -27.40
C ALA A 303 6.59 -15.53 -27.24
N GLU A 304 7.31 -16.14 -28.19
CA GLU A 304 8.76 -15.95 -28.33
C GLU A 304 9.07 -14.56 -28.90
N GLU A 305 10.31 -14.09 -28.71
CA GLU A 305 10.72 -12.73 -29.09
C GLU A 305 10.47 -12.45 -30.58
N GLN A 306 10.81 -13.40 -31.45
CA GLN A 306 10.60 -13.27 -32.89
C GLN A 306 9.10 -13.18 -33.24
N GLN A 307 8.24 -13.90 -32.50
CA GLN A 307 6.80 -13.93 -32.74
C GLN A 307 6.12 -12.61 -32.35
N LEU A 308 6.60 -11.95 -31.28
CA LEU A 308 6.06 -10.68 -30.79
C LEU A 308 6.05 -9.55 -31.84
N SER A 309 6.97 -9.60 -32.82
CA SER A 309 7.03 -8.61 -33.92
C SER A 309 5.76 -8.66 -34.80
N SER A 310 5.32 -9.87 -35.13
CA SER A 310 4.17 -10.18 -36.01
C SER A 310 2.84 -10.34 -35.26
N LEU A 311 2.89 -10.41 -33.93
CA LEU A 311 1.74 -10.74 -33.10
C LEU A 311 0.67 -9.63 -33.17
N LYS A 312 -0.48 -9.95 -33.77
CA LYS A 312 -1.65 -9.07 -33.84
C LYS A 312 -2.70 -9.51 -32.84
N LEU A 313 -2.80 -8.80 -31.73
CA LEU A 313 -3.85 -9.01 -30.73
C LEU A 313 -4.79 -7.80 -30.73
N ASN A 314 -6.08 -8.07 -30.91
CA ASN A 314 -7.11 -7.06 -30.75
C ASN A 314 -7.62 -7.10 -29.31
N PHE A 315 -7.09 -6.25 -28.42
CA PHE A 315 -7.58 -6.15 -27.05
C PHE A 315 -8.84 -5.29 -26.99
N ASP A 316 -9.81 -5.73 -26.18
CA ASP A 316 -11.04 -4.97 -25.95
C ASP A 316 -10.81 -3.84 -24.92
N ASP A 317 -9.83 -4.03 -24.01
CA ASP A 317 -9.33 -3.04 -23.08
C ASP A 317 -8.27 -2.15 -23.74
N ASP A 318 -8.63 -0.90 -23.97
CA ASP A 318 -7.80 0.17 -24.54
C ASP A 318 -6.46 0.32 -23.82
N ARG A 319 -6.43 0.05 -22.50
CA ARG A 319 -5.19 0.10 -21.72
C ARG A 319 -4.21 -0.98 -22.13
N LEU A 320 -4.70 -2.17 -22.47
CA LEU A 320 -3.84 -3.25 -22.97
C LEU A 320 -3.36 -2.96 -24.40
N ARG A 321 -4.22 -2.34 -25.23
CA ARG A 321 -3.82 -1.86 -26.57
C ARG A 321 -2.67 -0.85 -26.48
N ALA A 322 -2.75 0.10 -25.57
CA ALA A 322 -1.70 1.10 -25.35
C ALA A 322 -0.44 0.52 -24.65
N LEU A 323 -0.59 -0.46 -23.76
CA LEU A 323 0.54 -1.10 -23.08
C LEU A 323 1.37 -2.01 -23.99
N PHE A 324 0.76 -2.69 -24.96
CA PHE A 324 1.43 -3.69 -25.77
C PHE A 324 2.66 -3.14 -26.53
N PRO A 325 2.59 -2.00 -27.25
CA PRO A 325 3.77 -1.45 -27.90
C PRO A 325 4.85 -1.01 -26.89
N LEU A 326 4.47 -0.52 -25.71
CA LEU A 326 5.42 -0.19 -24.63
C LEU A 326 6.12 -1.44 -24.08
N TYR A 327 5.40 -2.55 -23.92
CA TYR A 327 5.97 -3.82 -23.49
C TYR A 327 7.02 -4.32 -24.49
N LYS A 328 6.72 -4.28 -25.80
CA LYS A 328 7.69 -4.61 -26.84
C LYS A 328 8.92 -3.70 -26.75
N ALA A 329 8.71 -2.38 -26.77
CA ALA A 329 9.82 -1.43 -26.85
C ALA A 329 10.75 -1.43 -25.62
N ARG A 330 10.22 -1.72 -24.43
CA ARG A 330 11.01 -1.76 -23.19
C ARG A 330 11.81 -3.04 -23.02
N ASN A 331 11.27 -4.17 -23.44
CA ASN A 331 11.86 -5.49 -23.16
C ASN A 331 12.56 -6.11 -24.37
N PHE A 332 12.12 -5.78 -25.59
CA PHE A 332 12.59 -6.35 -26.84
C PHE A 332 12.77 -5.24 -27.89
N PRO A 333 13.70 -4.29 -27.67
CA PRO A 333 13.91 -3.18 -28.61
C PRO A 333 14.38 -3.66 -30.00
N ASP A 334 15.07 -4.78 -30.09
CA ASP A 334 15.68 -5.29 -31.32
C ASP A 334 14.65 -5.85 -32.32
N ILE A 335 13.46 -6.22 -31.85
CA ILE A 335 12.38 -6.74 -32.71
C ILE A 335 11.45 -5.64 -33.25
N LEU A 336 11.70 -4.38 -32.88
CA LEU A 336 10.89 -3.26 -33.32
C LEU A 336 11.13 -2.97 -34.81
N THR A 337 10.05 -2.83 -35.57
CA THR A 337 10.10 -2.33 -36.94
C THR A 337 10.61 -0.87 -36.99
N PRO A 338 11.11 -0.37 -38.12
CA PRO A 338 11.56 1.02 -38.24
C PRO A 338 10.49 2.06 -37.83
N LYS A 339 9.22 1.76 -38.09
CA LYS A 339 8.09 2.59 -37.66
C LYS A 339 7.93 2.59 -36.15
N GLU A 340 7.98 1.42 -35.51
CA GLU A 340 7.90 1.29 -34.06
C GLU A 340 9.10 1.92 -33.35
N GLN A 341 10.31 1.80 -33.90
CA GLN A 341 11.49 2.49 -33.39
C GLN A 341 11.33 4.01 -33.44
N SER A 342 10.80 4.54 -34.55
CA SER A 342 10.51 5.97 -34.67
C SER A 342 9.47 6.44 -33.65
N TRP A 343 8.37 5.70 -33.51
CA TRP A 343 7.35 5.96 -32.48
C TRP A 343 7.96 5.92 -31.07
N TRP A 344 8.79 4.93 -30.76
CA TRP A 344 9.40 4.79 -29.44
C TRP A 344 10.34 5.96 -29.10
N ARG A 345 11.10 6.46 -30.08
CA ARG A 345 11.90 7.69 -29.92
C ARG A 345 11.03 8.90 -29.61
N GLN A 346 9.94 9.09 -30.34
CA GLN A 346 8.99 10.19 -30.09
C GLN A 346 8.32 10.06 -28.71
N PHE A 347 7.91 8.84 -28.34
CA PHE A 347 7.36 8.56 -27.01
C PHE A 347 8.34 8.95 -25.91
N ARG A 348 9.61 8.53 -26.01
CA ARG A 348 10.66 8.87 -25.03
C ARG A 348 10.92 10.37 -24.98
N GLN A 349 10.97 11.04 -26.14
CA GLN A 349 11.16 12.48 -26.23
C GLN A 349 10.02 13.23 -25.52
N HIS A 350 8.76 12.87 -25.80
CA HIS A 350 7.61 13.47 -25.14
C HIS A 350 7.62 13.19 -23.63
N ARG A 351 7.96 11.96 -23.23
CA ARG A 351 7.98 11.55 -21.82
C ARG A 351 9.04 12.29 -21.00
N LEU A 352 10.25 12.44 -21.53
CA LEU A 352 11.38 13.00 -20.81
C LEU A 352 11.50 14.52 -20.95
N LEU A 353 11.21 15.06 -22.15
CA LEU A 353 11.43 16.46 -22.51
C LEU A 353 10.12 17.26 -22.69
N GLY A 354 8.96 16.59 -22.71
CA GLY A 354 7.66 17.26 -22.79
C GLY A 354 7.47 18.24 -21.63
N GLY A 355 6.91 19.43 -21.93
CA GLY A 355 6.77 20.51 -20.94
C GLY A 355 7.97 21.46 -20.82
N GLY A 356 9.03 21.27 -21.63
CA GLY A 356 10.15 22.20 -21.73
C GLY A 356 10.89 22.35 -20.40
N LYS A 357 10.91 23.57 -19.82
CA LYS A 357 11.53 23.82 -18.50
C LYS A 357 10.90 23.00 -17.37
N ASN A 358 9.63 22.61 -17.51
CA ASN A 358 8.91 21.79 -16.53
C ASN A 358 8.92 20.29 -16.88
N SER A 359 9.81 19.86 -17.78
CA SER A 359 9.93 18.46 -18.16
C SER A 359 10.49 17.59 -17.04
N GLN A 360 10.21 16.29 -17.09
CA GLN A 360 10.69 15.35 -16.08
C GLN A 360 12.21 15.34 -15.99
N LEU A 361 12.91 15.40 -17.14
CA LEU A 361 14.38 15.42 -17.16
C LEU A 361 14.95 16.70 -16.53
N ASN A 362 14.36 17.86 -16.83
CA ASN A 362 14.81 19.12 -16.25
C ASN A 362 14.58 19.17 -14.73
N GLN A 363 13.39 18.76 -14.26
CA GLN A 363 13.10 18.68 -12.82
C GLN A 363 14.05 17.71 -12.11
N TYR A 364 14.34 16.57 -12.74
CA TYR A 364 15.30 15.58 -12.21
C TYR A 364 16.72 16.15 -12.08
N LEU A 365 17.21 16.86 -13.10
CA LEU A 365 18.54 17.49 -13.08
C LEU A 365 18.61 18.63 -12.06
N GLU A 366 17.58 19.48 -11.99
CA GLU A 366 17.48 20.55 -10.99
C GLU A 366 17.49 19.99 -9.57
N GLN A 367 16.76 18.90 -9.33
CA GLN A 367 16.77 18.24 -8.02
C GLN A 367 18.15 17.68 -7.65
N ILE A 368 18.87 17.08 -8.61
CA ILE A 368 20.26 16.63 -8.38
C ILE A 368 21.18 17.80 -8.06
N ASP A 369 21.06 18.90 -8.80
CA ASP A 369 21.90 20.08 -8.58
C ASP A 369 21.61 20.70 -7.22
N ASN A 370 20.34 20.83 -6.83
CA ASN A 370 19.93 21.30 -5.51
C ASN A 370 20.47 20.39 -4.39
N LEU A 371 20.32 19.08 -4.52
CA LEU A 371 20.85 18.12 -3.53
C LEU A 371 22.38 18.19 -3.44
N SER A 372 23.08 18.43 -4.54
CA SER A 372 24.55 18.48 -4.56
C SER A 372 25.14 19.63 -3.73
N LEU A 373 24.34 20.68 -3.47
CA LEU A 373 24.70 21.82 -2.62
C LEU A 373 24.66 21.49 -1.12
N GLU A 374 23.99 20.41 -0.73
CA GLU A 374 23.85 20.02 0.67
C GLU A 374 25.21 19.65 1.28
N LYS A 375 25.55 20.29 2.40
CA LYS A 375 26.86 20.12 3.05
C LYS A 375 26.99 18.82 3.83
N TRP A 376 25.88 18.24 4.27
CA TRP A 376 25.82 17.03 5.10
C TRP A 376 25.91 15.72 4.30
N LEU A 377 26.00 15.79 2.97
CA LEU A 377 26.15 14.59 2.14
C LEU A 377 27.53 13.94 2.32
N SER A 378 27.51 12.63 2.55
CA SER A 378 28.69 11.76 2.51
C SER A 378 29.34 11.74 1.12
N GLN A 379 30.59 11.28 1.07
CA GLN A 379 31.32 11.11 -0.20
C GLN A 379 30.59 10.14 -1.15
N ASP A 380 30.05 9.05 -0.61
CA ASP A 380 29.30 8.05 -1.38
C ASP A 380 28.01 8.65 -1.97
N GLN A 381 27.26 9.44 -1.20
CA GLN A 381 26.07 10.13 -1.71
C GLN A 381 26.41 11.13 -2.82
N ARG A 382 27.53 11.85 -2.72
CA ARG A 382 28.00 12.76 -3.80
C ARG A 382 28.40 11.99 -5.06
N ALA A 383 29.04 10.83 -4.89
CA ALA A 383 29.36 9.94 -6.00
C ALA A 383 28.09 9.43 -6.68
N GLN A 384 27.07 9.02 -5.91
CA GLN A 384 25.77 8.61 -6.44
C GLN A 384 25.08 9.72 -7.24
N LEU A 385 25.05 10.96 -6.74
CA LEU A 385 24.48 12.11 -7.49
C LEU A 385 25.20 12.34 -8.82
N THR A 386 26.52 12.15 -8.83
CA THR A 386 27.32 12.26 -10.07
C THR A 386 26.94 11.18 -11.08
N GLU A 387 26.78 9.93 -10.63
CA GLU A 387 26.34 8.83 -11.50
C GLU A 387 24.91 9.02 -12.01
N LEU A 388 23.99 9.53 -11.17
CA LEU A 388 22.63 9.88 -11.58
C LEU A 388 22.62 10.95 -12.68
N LYS A 389 23.51 11.95 -12.59
CA LYS A 389 23.66 12.99 -13.62
C LYS A 389 24.26 12.45 -14.91
N LYS A 390 25.23 11.51 -14.83
CA LYS A 390 25.76 10.82 -16.02
C LYS A 390 24.68 9.98 -16.70
N TYR A 391 23.88 9.25 -15.92
CA TYR A 391 22.78 8.45 -16.44
C TYR A 391 21.74 9.31 -17.14
N ALA A 392 21.38 10.48 -16.59
CA ALA A 392 20.48 11.43 -17.24
C ALA A 392 20.95 11.83 -18.65
N LYS A 393 22.25 12.08 -18.83
CA LYS A 393 22.84 12.37 -20.15
C LYS A 393 22.77 11.17 -21.09
N LEU A 394 22.97 9.96 -20.59
CA LEU A 394 22.93 8.74 -21.41
C LEU A 394 21.53 8.45 -21.97
N ILE A 395 20.48 8.80 -21.22
CA ILE A 395 19.09 8.50 -21.59
C ILE A 395 18.38 9.65 -22.32
N ASP A 396 19.01 10.82 -22.45
CA ASP A 396 18.44 11.98 -23.11
C ASP A 396 18.19 11.67 -24.61
N PRO A 397 16.94 11.76 -25.10
CA PRO A 397 16.64 11.52 -26.50
C PRO A 397 17.24 12.56 -27.47
N ALA A 398 17.69 13.72 -26.97
CA ALA A 398 18.25 14.80 -27.77
C ALA A 398 19.79 14.80 -27.86
N SER A 399 20.47 13.98 -27.06
CA SER A 399 21.94 13.90 -26.99
C SER A 399 22.57 12.96 -28.02
#